data_AF-A0A328AD56-F1
#
_entry.id   AF-A0A328AD56-F1
#
_cell.length_a   1.000
_cell.length_b   1.000
_cell.length_c   1.000
_cell.angle_alpha   90.00
_cell.angle_beta   90.00
_cell.angle_gamma   90.00
#
_symmetry.space_group_name_H-M   'P 1'
#
loop_
_entity.id
_entity.type
_entity.pdbx_description
1 polymer ?
#
loop_
_entity_poly.entity_id
_entity_poly.type
_entity_poly.pdbx_seq_one_letter_code
_entity_poly.pdbx_strand_id
1 'polypeptide(L)'
;GDEGGFAPNLSSAEDALAFIVKAGEAVGYKVGDDFVLGIDVASTEFFKGGKYVMEGEGKTVDAGGMVDYLAGLVSKFPIVTIEDGCAEDDVEGWKLLTDRL
;
A
#
# COMPACT_ATOMS: atom_id res chain seq x y z
N GLY A 1 -1.39 5.91 15.52
CA GLY A 1 -0.43 5.72 16.62
C GLY A 1 0.32 7.01 16.78
N ASP A 2 1.64 6.96 16.66
CA ASP A 2 2.53 8.09 16.92
C ASP A 2 2.23 9.33 16.04
N GLU A 3 1.68 9.13 14.83
CA GLU A 3 1.28 10.20 13.90
C GLU A 3 -0.18 10.67 14.07
N GLY A 4 -0.86 10.30 15.15
CA GLY A 4 -2.22 10.75 15.46
C GLY A 4 -3.35 10.02 14.72
N GLY A 5 -3.05 9.18 13.72
CA GLY A 5 -4.03 8.28 13.10
C GLY A 5 -4.51 7.16 14.03
N PHE A 6 -5.66 6.56 13.74
CA PHE A 6 -6.08 5.33 14.43
C PHE A 6 -5.17 4.16 14.05
N ALA A 7 -4.95 3.22 14.98
CA ALA A 7 -4.19 1.99 14.73
C ALA A 7 -4.99 0.73 15.15
N PRO A 8 -6.14 0.47 14.53
CA PRO A 8 -6.92 -0.73 14.80
C PRO A 8 -6.25 -1.97 14.21
N ASN A 9 -6.58 -3.14 14.76
CA ASN A 9 -6.19 -4.41 14.12
C ASN A 9 -7.05 -4.62 12.87
N LEU A 10 -6.39 -4.69 11.71
CA LEU A 10 -7.01 -4.95 10.40
C LEU A 10 -6.35 -6.16 9.75
N SER A 11 -7.11 -6.89 8.94
CA SER A 11 -6.68 -8.15 8.33
C SER A 11 -5.84 -7.97 7.07
N SER A 12 -5.91 -6.81 6.41
CA SER A 12 -5.15 -6.52 5.18
C SER A 12 -5.05 -5.02 4.93
N ALA A 13 -4.12 -4.61 4.05
CA ALA A 13 -4.08 -3.23 3.55
C ALA A 13 -5.35 -2.86 2.78
N GLU A 14 -5.95 -3.84 2.08
CA GLU A 14 -7.20 -3.67 1.35
C GLU A 14 -8.36 -3.28 2.29
N ASP A 15 -8.44 -3.93 3.46
CA ASP A 15 -9.44 -3.61 4.48
C ASP A 15 -9.23 -2.22 5.07
N ALA A 16 -7.97 -1.78 5.25
CA ALA A 16 -7.64 -0.44 5.71
C ALA A 16 -8.08 0.64 4.72
N LEU A 17 -7.76 0.47 3.44
CA LEU A 17 -8.14 1.39 2.37
C LEU A 17 -9.67 1.45 2.23
N ALA A 18 -10.34 0.29 2.23
CA ALA A 18 -11.81 0.22 2.16
C ALA A 18 -12.48 0.89 3.36
N PHE A 19 -11.90 0.77 4.56
CA PHE A 19 -12.41 1.44 5.76
C PHE A 19 -12.34 2.98 5.63
N ILE A 20 -11.23 3.52 5.13
CA ILE A 20 -11.04 4.95 4.90
C ILE A 20 -12.03 5.46 3.86
N VAL A 21 -12.17 4.76 2.72
CA VAL A 21 -13.13 5.13 1.67
C VAL A 21 -14.55 5.17 2.23
N LYS A 22 -14.96 4.12 2.96
CA LYS A 22 -16.27 4.05 3.59
C LYS A 22 -16.50 5.19 4.59
N ALA A 23 -15.48 5.60 5.33
CA ALA A 23 -15.58 6.71 6.29
C ALA A 23 -15.82 8.05 5.59
N GLY A 24 -15.13 8.32 4.47
CA GLY A 24 -15.34 9.53 3.67
C GLY A 24 -16.74 9.57 3.03
N GLU A 25 -17.17 8.45 2.45
CA GLU A 25 -18.50 8.31 1.86
C GLU A 25 -19.63 8.48 2.90
N ALA A 26 -19.42 7.98 4.12
CA ALA A 26 -20.40 8.08 5.20
C ALA A 26 -20.71 9.53 5.61
N VAL A 27 -19.82 10.48 5.31
CA VAL A 27 -20.03 11.92 5.54
C VAL A 27 -20.28 12.70 4.24
N GLY A 28 -20.49 12.00 3.13
CA GLY A 28 -20.95 12.57 1.86
C GLY A 28 -19.86 12.98 0.88
N TYR A 29 -18.59 12.70 1.15
CA TYR A 29 -17.50 12.92 0.17
C TYR A 29 -17.44 11.79 -0.86
N LYS A 30 -17.14 12.14 -2.10
CA LYS A 30 -16.99 11.21 -3.21
C LYS A 30 -15.52 10.85 -3.41
N VAL A 31 -15.22 9.58 -3.19
CA VAL A 31 -13.90 9.00 -3.49
C VAL A 31 -13.57 9.16 -4.99
N GLY A 32 -12.37 9.65 -5.30
CA GLY A 32 -11.92 9.97 -6.66
C GLY A 32 -12.19 11.40 -7.13
N ASP A 33 -13.23 12.07 -6.60
CA ASP A 33 -13.57 13.46 -6.95
C ASP A 33 -13.18 14.44 -5.84
N ASP A 34 -13.66 14.20 -4.61
CA ASP A 34 -13.44 15.08 -3.46
C ASP A 34 -12.16 14.71 -2.69
N PHE A 35 -11.81 13.42 -2.69
CA PHE A 35 -10.57 12.93 -2.08
C PHE A 35 -10.03 11.69 -2.81
N VAL A 36 -8.72 11.52 -2.71
CA VAL A 36 -7.96 10.38 -3.22
C VAL A 36 -7.05 9.85 -2.10
N LEU A 37 -6.42 8.70 -2.32
CA LEU A 37 -5.55 8.07 -1.33
C LEU A 37 -4.07 8.22 -1.72
N GLY A 38 -3.23 8.29 -0.70
CA GLY A 38 -1.79 8.10 -0.79
C GLY A 38 -1.37 7.09 0.26
N ILE A 39 -0.36 6.28 -0.04
CA ILE A 39 0.19 5.30 0.89
C ILE A 39 1.70 5.50 1.03
N ASP A 40 2.19 5.45 2.25
CA ASP A 40 3.58 5.15 2.56
C ASP A 40 3.64 3.69 3.00
N VAL A 41 4.37 2.89 2.23
CA VAL A 41 4.47 1.44 2.46
C VAL A 41 5.63 1.13 3.40
N ALA A 42 6.66 1.99 3.46
CA ALA A 42 7.89 1.77 4.22
C ALA A 42 8.48 0.35 4.00
N SER A 43 8.59 -0.08 2.73
CA SER A 43 8.78 -1.50 2.41
C SER A 43 10.09 -2.11 2.93
N THR A 44 11.10 -1.29 3.19
CA THR A 44 12.36 -1.70 3.84
C THR A 44 12.12 -2.40 5.17
N GLU A 45 11.12 -1.98 5.96
CA GLU A 45 10.84 -2.51 7.30
C GLU A 45 10.44 -3.99 7.30
N PHE A 46 9.93 -4.49 6.16
CA PHE A 46 9.54 -5.89 6.00
C PHE A 46 10.28 -6.62 4.86
N PHE A 47 11.33 -6.01 4.30
CA PHE A 47 12.20 -6.67 3.34
C PHE A 47 13.29 -7.48 4.07
N LYS A 48 13.26 -8.81 3.90
CA LYS A 48 14.14 -9.75 4.60
C LYS A 48 14.65 -10.82 3.63
N GLY A 49 15.97 -10.90 3.45
CA GLY A 49 16.60 -11.95 2.64
C GLY A 49 16.21 -11.92 1.15
N GLY A 50 16.06 -10.72 0.58
CA GLY A 50 15.71 -10.54 -0.84
C GLY A 50 14.21 -10.70 -1.14
N LYS A 51 13.35 -10.68 -0.11
CA LYS A 51 11.90 -10.86 -0.23
C LYS A 51 11.15 -9.94 0.71
N TYR A 52 9.92 -9.59 0.34
CA TYR A 52 8.98 -8.82 1.13
C TYR A 52 8.14 -9.77 1.99
N VAL A 53 8.29 -9.70 3.31
CA VAL A 53 7.64 -10.59 4.30
C VAL A 53 6.45 -9.87 4.95
N MET A 54 5.29 -9.97 4.34
CA MET A 54 4.05 -9.32 4.78
C MET A 54 3.33 -10.19 5.83
N GLU A 55 3.86 -10.18 7.06
CA GLU A 55 3.39 -11.03 8.18
C GLU A 55 1.90 -10.85 8.49
N GLY A 56 1.40 -9.60 8.44
CA GLY A 56 -0.02 -9.28 8.68
C GLY A 56 -1.00 -9.95 7.72
N GLU A 57 -0.53 -10.30 6.51
CA GLU A 57 -1.32 -11.01 5.49
C GLU A 57 -0.84 -12.45 5.26
N GLY A 58 0.17 -12.92 6.01
CA GLY A 58 0.76 -14.25 5.84
C GLY A 58 1.40 -14.50 4.47
N LYS A 59 1.91 -13.44 3.82
CA LYS A 59 2.48 -13.51 2.46
C LYS A 59 3.98 -13.29 2.48
N THR A 60 4.67 -13.90 1.52
CA THR A 60 6.06 -13.58 1.22
C THR A 60 6.24 -13.57 -0.28
N VAL A 61 6.70 -12.45 -0.82
CA VAL A 61 6.82 -12.22 -2.27
C VAL A 61 8.20 -11.69 -2.62
N ASP A 62 8.63 -11.86 -3.86
CA ASP A 62 9.80 -11.17 -4.41
C ASP A 62 9.43 -9.76 -4.88
N ALA A 63 10.38 -9.04 -5.48
CA ALA A 63 10.17 -7.68 -6.01
C ALA A 63 9.02 -7.61 -7.02
N GLY A 64 8.95 -8.56 -7.96
CA GLY A 64 7.86 -8.62 -8.93
C GLY A 64 6.50 -8.82 -8.27
N GLY A 65 6.42 -9.74 -7.30
CA GLY A 65 5.19 -9.95 -6.54
C GLY A 65 4.79 -8.76 -5.66
N MET A 66 5.76 -7.99 -5.15
CA MET A 66 5.47 -6.74 -4.41
C MET A 66 4.90 -5.66 -5.35
N VAL A 67 5.48 -5.51 -6.55
CA VAL A 67 4.97 -4.61 -7.58
C VAL A 67 3.55 -4.99 -8.00
N ASP A 68 3.30 -6.28 -8.25
CA ASP A 68 1.97 -6.78 -8.61
C ASP A 68 0.95 -6.57 -7.48
N TYR A 69 1.38 -6.72 -6.22
CA TYR A 69 0.56 -6.44 -5.05
C TYR A 69 0.13 -4.95 -5.00
N LEU A 70 1.08 -4.02 -5.15
CA LEU A 70 0.80 -2.58 -5.15
C LEU A 70 -0.05 -2.15 -6.36
N ALA A 71 0.26 -2.65 -7.55
CA ALA A 71 -0.55 -2.41 -8.74
C ALA A 71 -1.99 -2.95 -8.57
N GLY A 72 -2.14 -4.07 -7.87
CA GLY A 72 -3.43 -4.60 -7.45
C GLY A 72 -4.21 -3.62 -6.58
N LEU A 73 -3.58 -2.99 -5.58
CA LEU A 73 -4.23 -1.98 -4.75
C LEU A 73 -4.63 -0.73 -5.57
N VAL A 74 -3.74 -0.22 -6.43
CA VAL A 74 -4.02 0.93 -7.31
C VAL A 74 -5.18 0.63 -8.27
N SER A 75 -5.33 -0.61 -8.73
CA SER A 75 -6.45 -0.99 -9.60
C SER A 75 -7.82 -1.00 -8.91
N LYS A 76 -7.84 -1.05 -7.56
CA LYS A 76 -9.05 -1.18 -6.75
C LYS A 76 -9.44 0.11 -6.03
N PHE A 77 -8.48 0.99 -5.75
CA PHE A 77 -8.67 2.23 -5.00
C PHE A 77 -8.03 3.41 -5.73
N PRO A 78 -8.53 4.66 -5.58
CA PRO A 78 -7.91 5.82 -6.21
C PRO A 78 -6.65 6.26 -5.46
N ILE A 79 -5.63 5.42 -5.49
CA ILE A 79 -4.30 5.70 -4.96
C ILE A 79 -3.55 6.48 -6.04
N VAL A 80 -3.14 7.71 -5.73
CA VAL A 80 -2.43 8.59 -6.68
C VAL A 80 -0.96 8.77 -6.34
N THR A 81 -0.52 8.29 -5.18
CA THR A 81 0.87 8.34 -4.74
C THR A 81 1.20 7.13 -3.88
N ILE A 82 2.40 6.57 -4.12
CA ILE A 82 2.99 5.48 -3.35
C ILE A 82 4.39 5.95 -2.95
N GLU A 83 4.65 6.01 -1.65
CA GLU A 83 5.96 6.26 -1.06
C GLU A 83 6.55 4.92 -0.58
N ASP A 84 7.87 4.76 -0.77
CA ASP A 84 8.65 3.58 -0.35
C ASP A 84 8.01 2.22 -0.65
N GLY A 85 7.46 2.10 -1.87
CA GLY A 85 6.83 0.87 -2.37
C GLY A 85 7.80 -0.30 -2.61
N CYS A 86 9.11 -0.04 -2.60
CA CYS A 86 10.16 -1.05 -2.63
C CYS A 86 11.19 -0.75 -1.54
N ALA A 87 11.98 -1.75 -1.13
CA ALA A 87 13.07 -1.55 -0.17
C ALA A 87 14.10 -0.55 -0.73
N GLU A 88 14.79 0.17 0.17
CA GLU A 88 15.72 1.25 -0.20
C GLU A 88 16.84 0.80 -1.15
N ASP A 89 17.27 -0.46 -1.06
CA ASP A 89 18.32 -1.07 -1.87
C ASP A 89 17.79 -1.96 -3.00
N ASP A 90 16.47 -2.13 -3.14
CA ASP A 90 15.83 -2.90 -4.21
C ASP A 90 15.67 -2.07 -5.50
N VAL A 91 16.81 -1.74 -6.12
CA VAL A 91 16.87 -0.95 -7.36
C VAL A 91 16.10 -1.62 -8.51
N GLU A 92 16.12 -2.95 -8.56
CA GLU A 92 15.37 -3.72 -9.58
C GLU A 92 13.86 -3.60 -9.35
N GLY A 93 13.40 -3.74 -8.11
CA GLY A 93 12.01 -3.52 -7.72
C GLY A 93 11.54 -2.10 -8.02
N TRP A 94 12.31 -1.07 -7.67
CA TRP A 94 12.00 0.32 -7.99
C TRP A 94 11.84 0.56 -9.50
N LYS A 95 12.74 -0.02 -10.30
CA LYS A 95 12.61 0.05 -11.76
C LYS A 95 11.32 -0.62 -12.24
N LEU A 96 11.03 -1.83 -11.76
CA LEU A 96 9.81 -2.56 -12.13
C LEU A 96 8.54 -1.81 -11.72
N LEU A 97 8.52 -1.23 -10.51
CA LEU A 97 7.40 -0.44 -10.01
C LEU A 97 7.15 0.78 -10.90
N THR A 98 8.22 1.52 -11.22
CA THR A 98 8.17 2.72 -12.09
C THR A 98 7.76 2.38 -13.52
N ASP A 99 8.20 1.24 -14.06
CA ASP A 99 7.81 0.81 -15.41
C ASP A 99 6.34 0.34 -15.45
N ARG A 100 5.77 -0.07 -14.29
CA ARG A 100 4.43 -0.65 -14.19
C ARG A 100 3.32 0.38 -13.91
N LEU A 101 3.60 1.41 -13.10
CA LEU A 101 2.64 2.42 -12.63
C LEU A 101 3.06 3.82 -13.03
#